data_AF-A0AAD6E1N5-F1
#
_entry.id   AF-A0AAD6E1N5-F1
#
_cell.length_a   1.000
_cell.length_b   1.000
_cell.length_c   1.000
_cell.angle_alpha   90.00
_cell.angle_beta   90.00
_cell.angle_gamma   90.00
#
_symmetry.space_group_name_H-M   'P 1'
#
loop_
_entity.id
_entity.type
_entity.pdbx_description
1 polymer ?
#
loop_
_entity_poly.entity_id
_entity_poly.type
_entity_poly.pdbx_seq_one_letter_code
_entity_poly.pdbx_strand_id
1 'polypeptide(L)'
;MHNYIAKSLGLPWKFYATECPTTEELVNLARDSSTAGLVVTMPYKGSIMEHLDERDQLENEKTRPTQLSPAPALIIGAGGASRAAVYALNEHLHSSTIYVLNRDAQEVESLIHDSTKLPHPPKIIHVKTVDQAEGLSSPYYIVGTVPDIEPKTESELEVASIMKHFLSRAQKGVLLDMCFKPRRTRMIKLAEQLGWPCVEGTHVIGYQIEEQWKLWAGEALVQKLDREGAWDVLLKAAEESTGINF
;
A
#
# COMPACT_ATOMS: atom_id res chain seq x y z
N MET A 1 -9.37 -13.83 7.59
CA MET A 1 -9.02 -13.03 8.78
C MET A 1 -10.25 -12.43 9.48
N HIS A 2 -11.06 -11.56 8.86
CA HIS A 2 -12.22 -10.92 9.55
C HIS A 2 -13.16 -11.88 10.31
N ASN A 3 -13.57 -13.01 9.71
CA ASN A 3 -14.42 -13.99 10.39
C ASN A 3 -13.76 -14.61 11.64
N TYR A 4 -12.44 -14.77 11.63
CA TYR A 4 -11.69 -15.21 12.80
C TYR A 4 -11.75 -14.16 13.91
N ILE A 5 -11.52 -12.90 13.54
CA ILE A 5 -11.56 -11.75 14.46
C ILE A 5 -12.94 -11.59 15.10
N ALA A 6 -14.01 -11.60 14.29
CA ALA A 6 -15.37 -11.50 14.80
C ALA A 6 -15.67 -12.60 15.83
N LYS A 7 -15.26 -13.84 15.53
CA LYS A 7 -15.40 -14.98 16.43
C LYS A 7 -14.56 -14.83 17.70
N SER A 8 -13.31 -14.40 17.61
CA SER A 8 -12.44 -14.25 18.79
C SER A 8 -12.91 -13.14 19.73
N LEU A 9 -13.55 -12.10 19.17
CA LEU A 9 -14.18 -11.02 19.95
C LEU A 9 -15.60 -11.36 20.45
N GLY A 10 -16.14 -12.53 20.09
CA GLY A 10 -17.50 -12.93 20.47
C GLY A 10 -18.60 -12.10 19.82
N LEU A 11 -18.32 -11.45 18.69
CA LEU A 11 -19.27 -10.61 17.98
C LEU A 11 -20.13 -11.45 17.01
N PRO A 12 -21.43 -11.16 16.86
CA PRO A 12 -22.33 -11.89 15.96
C PRO A 12 -22.15 -11.46 14.50
N TRP A 13 -20.96 -11.02 14.12
CA TRP A 13 -20.67 -10.47 12.80
C TRP A 13 -20.07 -11.53 11.89
N LYS A 14 -20.39 -11.43 10.60
CA LYS A 14 -19.84 -12.29 9.58
C LYS A 14 -19.42 -11.46 8.38
N PHE A 15 -18.19 -11.68 7.95
CA PHE A 15 -17.58 -11.05 6.80
C PHE A 15 -17.78 -11.93 5.57
N TYR A 16 -18.25 -11.32 4.50
CA TYR A 16 -18.45 -11.94 3.19
C TYR A 16 -17.57 -11.22 2.17
N ALA A 17 -16.87 -12.00 1.34
CA ALA A 17 -16.30 -11.46 0.12
C ALA A 17 -17.42 -11.46 -0.93
N THR A 18 -17.89 -10.26 -1.28
CA THR A 18 -18.98 -10.06 -2.23
C THR A 18 -18.45 -9.31 -3.43
N GLU A 19 -18.51 -9.93 -4.62
CA GLU A 19 -18.27 -9.22 -5.87
C GLU A 19 -19.54 -8.43 -6.23
N CYS A 20 -19.38 -7.12 -6.39
CA CYS A 20 -20.42 -6.25 -6.92
C CYS A 20 -20.05 -5.95 -8.38
N PRO A 21 -20.87 -6.30 -9.38
CA PRO A 21 -20.61 -5.97 -10.78
C PRO A 21 -20.67 -4.46 -11.07
N THR A 22 -21.44 -3.70 -10.28
CA THR A 22 -21.69 -2.27 -10.48
C THR A 22 -21.48 -1.46 -9.19
N THR A 23 -21.19 -0.16 -9.34
CA THR A 23 -21.15 0.77 -8.20
C THR A 23 -22.51 0.86 -7.51
N GLU A 24 -23.62 0.76 -8.25
CA GLU A 24 -24.97 0.79 -7.68
C GLU A 24 -25.22 -0.38 -6.72
N GLU A 25 -24.83 -1.60 -7.11
CA GLU A 25 -24.94 -2.77 -6.23
C GLU A 25 -24.06 -2.65 -4.99
N LEU A 26 -22.85 -2.08 -5.12
CA LEU A 26 -22.00 -1.77 -3.98
C LEU A 26 -22.68 -0.79 -3.01
N VAL A 27 -23.31 0.27 -3.53
CA VAL A 27 -24.01 1.27 -2.72
C VAL A 27 -25.24 0.67 -2.05
N ASN A 28 -25.98 -0.20 -2.74
CA ASN A 28 -27.12 -0.91 -2.16
C ASN A 28 -26.68 -1.82 -1.01
N LEU A 29 -25.58 -2.55 -1.18
CA LEU A 29 -24.99 -3.35 -0.11
C LEU A 29 -24.53 -2.48 1.07
N ALA A 30 -23.91 -1.33 0.79
CA ALA A 30 -23.44 -0.39 1.82
C ALA A 30 -24.58 0.19 2.66
N ARG A 31 -25.76 0.38 2.06
CA ARG A 31 -26.95 0.96 2.70
C ARG A 31 -27.89 -0.08 3.30
N ASP A 32 -27.61 -1.37 3.12
CA ASP A 32 -28.41 -2.42 3.71
C ASP A 32 -28.36 -2.33 5.25
N SER A 33 -29.53 -2.46 5.89
CA SER A 33 -29.63 -2.33 7.36
C SER A 33 -28.89 -3.41 8.14
N SER A 34 -28.48 -4.50 7.49
CA SER A 34 -27.63 -5.56 8.05
C SER A 34 -26.13 -5.31 7.86
N THR A 35 -25.74 -4.30 7.07
CA THR A 35 -24.33 -3.97 6.81
C THR A 35 -23.78 -3.04 7.89
N ALA A 36 -22.87 -3.57 8.71
CA ALA A 36 -22.17 -2.78 9.74
C ALA A 36 -20.94 -2.03 9.21
N GLY A 37 -20.36 -2.49 8.09
CA GLY A 37 -19.15 -1.90 7.51
C GLY A 37 -18.69 -2.67 6.29
N LEU A 38 -17.90 -2.00 5.44
CA LEU A 38 -17.36 -2.57 4.21
C LEU A 38 -15.86 -2.38 4.11
N VAL A 39 -15.18 -3.36 3.53
CA VAL A 39 -13.83 -3.19 2.98
C VAL A 39 -13.97 -3.08 1.48
N VAL A 40 -13.65 -1.91 0.93
CA VAL A 40 -13.74 -1.66 -0.51
C VAL A 40 -12.36 -1.82 -1.14
N THR A 41 -12.27 -2.66 -2.17
CA THR A 41 -11.08 -2.80 -3.00
C THR A 41 -11.32 -2.39 -4.45
N MET A 42 -10.35 -2.59 -5.33
CA MET A 42 -10.46 -2.32 -6.76
C MET A 42 -11.73 -2.97 -7.35
N PRO A 43 -12.40 -2.34 -8.34
CA PRO A 43 -12.13 -1.01 -8.91
C PRO A 43 -12.80 0.14 -8.16
N TYR A 44 -13.50 -0.12 -7.06
CA TYR A 44 -14.48 0.82 -6.49
C TYR A 44 -13.92 1.85 -5.50
N LYS A 45 -12.63 1.79 -5.13
CA LYS A 45 -12.02 2.73 -4.16
C LYS A 45 -12.20 4.20 -4.55
N GLY A 46 -12.21 4.50 -5.85
CA GLY A 46 -12.45 5.85 -6.35
C GLY A 46 -13.94 6.20 -6.41
N SER A 47 -14.74 5.36 -7.06
CA SER A 47 -16.16 5.66 -7.30
C SER A 47 -17.01 5.68 -6.04
N ILE A 48 -16.67 4.87 -5.03
CA ILE A 48 -17.44 4.84 -3.77
C ILE A 48 -17.40 6.17 -3.03
N MET A 49 -16.36 6.99 -3.24
CA MET A 49 -16.15 8.25 -2.53
C MET A 49 -17.31 9.24 -2.74
N GLU A 50 -17.97 9.23 -3.91
CA GLU A 50 -19.10 10.12 -4.24
C GLU A 50 -20.38 9.77 -3.46
N HIS A 51 -20.41 8.59 -2.82
CA HIS A 51 -21.58 8.07 -2.12
C HIS A 51 -21.42 8.06 -0.59
N LEU A 52 -20.29 8.54 -0.07
CA LEU A 52 -20.04 8.69 1.36
C LEU A 52 -20.65 9.99 1.86
N ASP A 53 -21.37 9.93 2.99
CA ASP A 53 -21.94 11.11 3.64
C ASP A 53 -20.84 12.01 4.24
N GLU A 54 -19.80 11.39 4.81
CA GLU A 54 -18.66 12.06 5.42
C GLU A 54 -17.33 11.38 5.01
N ARG A 55 -16.23 12.14 5.14
CA ARG A 55 -14.87 11.66 4.85
C ARG A 55 -13.95 12.13 5.96
N ASP A 56 -13.23 11.20 6.56
CA ASP A 56 -12.27 11.52 7.62
C ASP A 56 -11.11 12.36 7.06
N GLN A 57 -10.64 13.31 7.88
CA GLN A 57 -9.33 13.91 7.70
C GLN A 57 -8.32 13.02 8.42
N LEU A 58 -7.36 12.46 7.68
CA LEU A 58 -6.36 11.55 8.25
C LEU A 58 -5.50 12.29 9.30
N GLU A 59 -5.57 11.85 10.56
CA GLU A 59 -4.81 12.43 11.67
C GLU A 59 -3.45 11.75 11.89
N ASN A 60 -2.52 12.50 12.49
CA ASN A 60 -1.10 12.19 12.60
C ASN A 60 -0.77 11.15 13.69
N GLU A 61 -0.29 9.96 13.30
CA GLU A 61 0.46 9.05 14.18
C GLU A 61 1.97 9.32 14.19
N LYS A 62 2.62 9.00 15.32
CA LYS A 62 4.04 9.33 15.62
C LYS A 62 5.01 8.15 15.48
N THR A 63 6.25 8.56 15.22
CA THR A 63 7.56 7.87 15.24
C THR A 63 8.02 7.17 13.96
N ARG A 64 8.83 7.91 13.18
CA ARG A 64 9.87 7.54 12.20
C ARG A 64 10.49 8.87 11.66
N PRO A 65 11.48 8.90 10.73
CA PRO A 65 12.63 9.80 10.72
C PRO A 65 12.29 11.26 10.95
N THR A 66 13.02 11.90 11.86
CA THR A 66 12.76 13.27 12.28
C THR A 66 13.00 14.27 11.15
N GLN A 67 12.24 15.38 11.14
CA GLN A 67 12.42 16.55 10.25
C GLN A 67 13.88 17.00 10.05
N LEU A 68 14.77 16.69 11.01
CA LEU A 68 16.17 17.09 11.01
C LEU A 68 17.06 16.35 9.99
N SER A 69 16.62 15.21 9.42
CA SER A 69 17.38 14.47 8.41
C SER A 69 16.45 13.71 7.44
N PRO A 70 15.71 14.42 6.58
CA PRO A 70 14.81 13.80 5.61
C PRO A 70 15.63 13.07 4.53
N ALA A 71 15.33 11.80 4.31
CA ALA A 71 15.89 11.04 3.19
C ALA A 71 14.85 10.95 2.06
N PRO A 72 15.27 10.88 0.78
CA PRO A 72 14.34 10.64 -0.31
C PRO A 72 13.65 9.28 -0.16
N ALA A 73 12.47 9.17 -0.72
CA ALA A 73 11.77 7.90 -0.90
C ALA A 73 11.68 7.54 -2.38
N LEU A 74 11.41 6.28 -2.66
CA LEU A 74 11.19 5.75 -3.99
C LEU A 74 9.90 4.91 -4.01
N ILE A 75 9.00 5.21 -4.94
CA ILE A 75 7.79 4.44 -5.20
C ILE A 75 7.90 3.77 -6.57
N ILE A 76 7.54 2.49 -6.65
CA ILE A 76 7.40 1.76 -7.90
C ILE A 76 5.90 1.57 -8.17
N GLY A 77 5.39 2.21 -9.21
CA GLY A 77 3.96 2.32 -9.55
C GLY A 77 3.39 3.73 -9.36
N ALA A 78 2.22 4.00 -9.96
CA ALA A 78 1.50 5.27 -9.84
C ALA A 78 -0.02 5.12 -9.60
N GLY A 79 -0.44 3.96 -9.10
CA GLY A 79 -1.84 3.62 -8.82
C GLY A 79 -2.38 4.15 -7.49
N GLY A 80 -3.49 3.57 -7.02
CA GLY A 80 -4.13 3.96 -5.74
C GLY A 80 -3.24 3.72 -4.52
N ALA A 81 -2.53 2.58 -4.47
CA ALA A 81 -1.58 2.30 -3.39
C ALA A 81 -0.40 3.28 -3.37
N SER A 82 0.03 3.78 -4.54
CA SER A 82 1.08 4.80 -4.65
C SER A 82 0.66 6.13 -4.02
N ARG A 83 -0.62 6.53 -4.14
CA ARG A 83 -1.16 7.73 -3.48
C ARG A 83 -1.12 7.64 -1.95
N ALA A 84 -1.51 6.48 -1.41
CA ALA A 84 -1.39 6.21 0.02
C ALA A 84 0.09 6.21 0.47
N ALA A 85 0.99 5.65 -0.34
CA ALA A 85 2.42 5.68 -0.08
C ALA A 85 2.98 7.11 -0.09
N VAL A 86 2.61 7.96 -1.06
CA VAL A 86 3.00 9.38 -1.09
C VAL A 86 2.58 10.08 0.20
N TYR A 87 1.34 9.91 0.64
CA TYR A 87 0.84 10.49 1.89
C TYR A 87 1.65 10.01 3.09
N ALA A 88 1.81 8.70 3.26
CA ALA A 88 2.54 8.12 4.39
C ALA A 88 4.01 8.57 4.42
N LEU A 89 4.68 8.56 3.27
CA LEU A 89 6.07 8.97 3.14
C LEU A 89 6.26 10.45 3.46
N ASN A 90 5.36 11.31 2.99
CA ASN A 90 5.48 12.75 3.14
C ASN A 90 5.06 13.24 4.53
N GLU A 91 3.83 12.93 4.96
CA GLU A 91 3.26 13.49 6.19
C GLU A 91 3.81 12.80 7.45
N HIS A 92 4.03 11.47 7.41
CA HIS A 92 4.42 10.71 8.60
C HIS A 92 5.90 10.29 8.64
N LEU A 93 6.53 10.11 7.47
CA LEU A 93 7.94 9.71 7.38
C LEU A 93 8.84 10.84 6.89
N HIS A 94 8.30 12.05 6.76
CA HIS A 94 9.03 13.29 6.48
C HIS A 94 9.97 13.21 5.26
N SER A 95 9.61 12.40 4.26
CA SER A 95 10.33 12.22 3.00
C SER A 95 9.73 13.12 1.93
N SER A 96 10.11 14.41 1.96
CA SER A 96 9.54 15.44 1.07
C SER A 96 10.04 15.37 -0.37
N THR A 97 11.02 14.51 -0.68
CA THR A 97 11.43 14.19 -2.06
C THR A 97 11.11 12.73 -2.35
N ILE A 98 10.29 12.49 -3.37
CA ILE A 98 9.82 11.15 -3.74
C ILE A 98 10.15 10.89 -5.20
N TYR A 99 10.96 9.87 -5.45
CA TYR A 99 11.19 9.34 -6.80
C TYR A 99 10.07 8.39 -7.16
N VAL A 100 9.61 8.45 -8.40
CA VAL A 100 8.57 7.54 -8.92
C VAL A 100 9.11 6.83 -10.14
N LEU A 101 8.99 5.49 -10.12
CA LEU A 101 9.21 4.63 -11.28
C LEU A 101 7.87 4.09 -11.73
N ASN A 102 7.47 4.47 -12.94
CA ASN A 102 6.27 3.95 -13.57
C ASN A 102 6.45 3.93 -15.08
N ARG A 103 5.87 2.91 -15.73
CA ARG A 103 5.92 2.75 -17.19
C ARG A 103 5.06 3.78 -17.93
N ASP A 104 4.00 4.26 -17.29
CA ASP A 104 3.06 5.23 -17.86
C ASP A 104 3.30 6.61 -17.25
N ALA A 105 3.63 7.60 -18.08
CA ALA A 105 3.88 8.96 -17.65
C ALA A 105 2.60 9.71 -17.23
N GLN A 106 1.45 9.42 -17.86
CA GLN A 106 0.18 10.08 -17.53
C GLN A 106 -0.31 9.67 -16.14
N GLU A 107 -0.09 8.41 -15.75
CA GLU A 107 -0.37 7.98 -14.37
C GLU A 107 0.49 8.72 -13.35
N VAL A 108 1.76 9.00 -13.68
CA VAL A 108 2.66 9.77 -12.80
C VAL A 108 2.24 11.23 -12.72
N GLU A 109 1.86 11.84 -13.84
CA GLU A 109 1.30 13.20 -13.87
C GLU A 109 0.04 13.31 -13.02
N SER A 110 -0.83 12.29 -13.09
CA SER A 110 -2.03 12.19 -12.25
C SER A 110 -1.70 12.06 -10.76
N LEU A 111 -0.70 11.24 -10.41
CA LEU A 111 -0.20 11.10 -9.04
C LEU A 111 0.39 12.42 -8.53
N ILE A 112 1.15 13.14 -9.35
CA ILE A 112 1.70 14.46 -9.03
C ILE A 112 0.56 15.44 -8.77
N HIS A 113 -0.42 15.50 -9.67
CA HIS A 113 -1.59 16.36 -9.50
C HIS A 113 -2.34 16.06 -8.19
N ASP A 114 -2.58 14.79 -7.86
CA ASP A 114 -3.24 14.40 -6.62
C ASP A 114 -2.42 14.77 -5.38
N SER A 115 -1.09 14.68 -5.45
CA SER A 115 -0.20 15.08 -4.34
C SER A 115 -0.25 16.58 -4.02
N THR A 116 -0.66 17.43 -4.98
CA THR A 116 -0.82 18.87 -4.72
C THR A 116 -1.96 19.21 -3.76
N LYS A 117 -2.86 18.25 -3.51
CA LYS A 117 -4.00 18.38 -2.59
C LYS A 117 -3.60 18.12 -1.14
N LEU A 118 -2.37 17.65 -0.89
CA LEU A 118 -1.85 17.43 0.45
C LEU A 118 -1.51 18.75 1.14
N PRO A 119 -1.55 18.82 2.48
CA PRO A 119 -1.16 20.02 3.23
C PRO A 119 0.28 20.48 2.91
N HIS A 120 1.20 19.52 2.73
CA HIS A 120 2.60 19.81 2.41
C HIS A 120 3.05 19.05 1.16
N PRO A 121 2.73 19.49 -0.07
CA PRO A 121 3.01 18.70 -1.27
C PRO A 121 4.50 18.31 -1.42
N PRO A 122 4.84 17.02 -1.58
CA PRO A 122 6.22 16.60 -1.79
C PRO A 122 6.72 16.97 -3.19
N LYS A 123 8.04 17.08 -3.33
CA LYS A 123 8.71 17.11 -4.63
C LYS A 123 8.74 15.70 -5.21
N ILE A 124 7.88 15.44 -6.20
CA ILE A 124 7.87 14.17 -6.94
C ILE A 124 8.73 14.28 -8.20
N ILE A 125 9.60 13.30 -8.42
CA ILE A 125 10.48 13.21 -9.61
C ILE A 125 10.20 11.88 -10.31
N HIS A 126 9.68 11.94 -11.55
CA HIS A 126 9.57 10.76 -12.41
C HIS A 126 10.95 10.42 -12.96
N VAL A 127 11.53 9.31 -12.50
CA VAL A 127 12.83 8.84 -12.99
C VAL A 127 12.59 7.90 -14.16
N LYS A 128 13.07 8.28 -15.33
CA LYS A 128 12.79 7.62 -16.61
C LYS A 128 13.98 6.86 -17.18
N THR A 129 15.20 7.13 -16.70
CA THR A 129 16.42 6.48 -17.16
C THR A 129 17.40 6.24 -16.01
N VAL A 130 18.34 5.31 -16.21
CA VAL A 130 19.44 5.07 -15.27
C VAL A 130 20.33 6.32 -15.10
N ASP A 131 20.60 7.05 -16.18
CA ASP A 131 21.39 8.31 -16.12
C ASP A 131 20.75 9.35 -15.20
N GLN A 132 19.42 9.47 -15.23
CA GLN A 132 18.71 10.34 -14.29
C GLN A 132 18.86 9.83 -12.85
N ALA A 133 18.82 8.51 -12.64
CA ALA A 133 18.99 7.93 -11.33
C ALA A 133 20.39 8.23 -10.76
N GLU A 134 21.45 8.17 -11.56
CA GLU A 134 22.85 8.44 -11.12
C GLU A 134 23.02 9.81 -10.47
N GLY A 135 22.31 10.83 -10.96
CA GLY A 135 22.33 12.19 -10.39
C GLY A 135 21.52 12.36 -9.11
N LEU A 136 20.77 11.34 -8.68
CA LEU A 136 19.90 11.38 -7.49
C LEU A 136 20.55 10.69 -6.30
N SER A 137 20.25 11.15 -5.09
CA SER A 137 20.67 10.48 -3.86
C SER A 137 19.96 9.13 -3.67
N SER A 138 20.54 8.26 -2.85
CA SER A 138 19.91 6.97 -2.55
C SER A 138 18.64 7.18 -1.72
N PRO A 139 17.50 6.55 -2.08
CA PRO A 139 16.31 6.58 -1.24
C PRO A 139 16.53 5.73 0.02
N TYR A 140 15.91 6.12 1.13
CA TYR A 140 15.87 5.29 2.33
C TYR A 140 14.62 4.40 2.36
N TYR A 141 13.48 4.93 1.97
CA TYR A 141 12.24 4.16 1.84
C TYR A 141 12.01 3.76 0.39
N ILE A 142 11.78 2.48 0.14
CA ILE A 142 11.31 1.98 -1.14
C ILE A 142 9.93 1.34 -0.93
N VAL A 143 8.93 1.73 -1.72
CA VAL A 143 7.59 1.16 -1.68
C VAL A 143 7.20 0.61 -3.06
N GLY A 144 7.13 -0.72 -3.17
CA GLY A 144 6.58 -1.43 -4.31
C GLY A 144 5.06 -1.40 -4.28
N THR A 145 4.42 -0.95 -5.36
CA THR A 145 2.96 -0.82 -5.44
C THR A 145 2.38 -1.47 -6.71
N VAL A 146 3.20 -2.26 -7.41
CA VAL A 146 2.86 -2.91 -8.68
C VAL A 146 2.62 -4.42 -8.51
N PRO A 147 1.89 -5.03 -9.44
CA PRO A 147 1.85 -6.48 -9.58
C PRO A 147 3.19 -7.16 -9.75
N ASP A 148 3.29 -8.38 -9.19
CA ASP A 148 4.39 -9.29 -9.49
C ASP A 148 4.19 -9.93 -10.88
N ILE A 149 4.19 -9.09 -11.91
CA ILE A 149 4.16 -9.48 -13.33
C ILE A 149 5.54 -9.28 -13.95
N GLU A 150 5.97 -10.23 -14.77
CA GLU A 150 7.23 -10.13 -15.50
C GLU A 150 7.26 -8.95 -16.46
N PRO A 151 8.26 -8.04 -16.35
CA PRO A 151 8.50 -7.00 -17.34
C PRO A 151 8.67 -7.60 -18.73
N LYS A 152 7.92 -7.10 -19.70
CA LYS A 152 7.93 -7.56 -21.09
C LYS A 152 8.15 -6.41 -22.07
N THR A 153 7.57 -5.24 -21.78
CA THR A 153 7.75 -4.07 -22.65
C THR A 153 9.08 -3.38 -22.37
N GLU A 154 9.56 -2.61 -23.34
CA GLU A 154 10.76 -1.78 -23.18
C GLU A 154 10.65 -0.84 -21.97
N SER A 155 9.50 -0.18 -21.80
CA SER A 155 9.24 0.70 -20.66
C SER A 155 9.23 -0.02 -19.31
N GLU A 156 8.75 -1.26 -19.24
CA GLU A 156 8.79 -2.07 -18.02
C GLU A 156 10.21 -2.54 -17.69
N LEU A 157 10.98 -2.91 -18.72
CA LEU A 157 12.38 -3.32 -18.58
C LEU A 157 13.26 -2.15 -18.15
N GLU A 158 12.97 -0.93 -18.62
CA GLU A 158 13.65 0.29 -18.19
C GLU A 158 13.36 0.57 -16.70
N VAL A 159 12.10 0.51 -16.28
CA VAL A 159 11.72 0.62 -14.85
C VAL A 159 12.45 -0.42 -13.99
N ALA A 160 12.52 -1.67 -14.45
CA ALA A 160 13.23 -2.73 -13.74
C ALA A 160 14.75 -2.45 -13.64
N SER A 161 15.34 -1.87 -14.68
CA SER A 161 16.76 -1.50 -14.73
C SER A 161 17.07 -0.37 -13.76
N ILE A 162 16.24 0.67 -13.72
CA ILE A 162 16.37 1.79 -12.78
C ILE A 162 16.18 1.33 -11.33
N MET A 163 15.18 0.49 -11.07
CA MET A 163 14.96 -0.11 -9.76
C MET A 163 16.19 -0.90 -9.29
N LYS A 164 16.73 -1.77 -10.15
CA LYS A 164 17.95 -2.53 -9.85
C LYS A 164 19.15 -1.60 -9.60
N HIS A 165 19.27 -0.49 -10.34
CA HIS A 165 20.31 0.51 -10.11
C HIS A 165 20.22 1.10 -8.69
N PHE A 166 19.04 1.56 -8.25
CA PHE A 166 18.86 2.06 -6.88
C PHE A 166 19.16 0.99 -5.82
N LEU A 167 18.65 -0.24 -6.01
CA LEU A 167 18.87 -1.34 -5.07
C LEU A 167 20.35 -1.75 -4.95
N SER A 168 21.15 -1.56 -6.00
CA SER A 168 22.57 -1.96 -6.03
C SER A 168 23.50 -1.01 -5.28
N ARG A 169 23.02 0.18 -4.86
CA ARG A 169 23.85 1.18 -4.17
C ARG A 169 24.27 0.73 -2.79
N ALA A 170 25.42 1.22 -2.31
CA ALA A 170 25.97 0.84 -1.02
C ALA A 170 25.07 1.25 0.15
N GLN A 171 24.48 2.46 0.09
CA GLN A 171 23.54 2.93 1.10
C GLN A 171 22.21 2.20 0.97
N LYS A 172 21.80 1.53 2.04
CA LYS A 172 20.53 0.81 2.15
C LYS A 172 19.56 1.58 3.04
N GLY A 173 18.28 1.28 2.86
CA GLY A 173 17.24 1.61 3.82
C GLY A 173 16.32 0.41 3.99
N VAL A 174 15.03 0.57 3.72
CA VAL A 174 14.04 -0.52 3.81
C VAL A 174 13.15 -0.55 2.58
N LEU A 175 12.83 -1.76 2.10
CA LEU A 175 11.86 -1.98 1.04
C LEU A 175 10.58 -2.57 1.61
N LEU A 176 9.45 -1.92 1.35
CA LEU A 176 8.12 -2.47 1.55
C LEU A 176 7.54 -2.82 0.17
N ASP A 177 7.14 -4.06 -0.05
CA ASP A 177 6.37 -4.42 -1.23
C ASP A 177 4.90 -4.64 -0.84
N MET A 178 4.00 -3.82 -1.38
CA MET A 178 2.56 -3.92 -1.13
C MET A 178 1.96 -5.15 -1.83
N CYS A 179 2.63 -5.70 -2.83
CA CYS A 179 2.21 -6.95 -3.45
C CYS A 179 2.41 -8.10 -2.44
N PHE A 180 1.33 -8.82 -2.16
CA PHE A 180 1.31 -9.95 -1.23
C PHE A 180 1.15 -11.30 -1.94
N LYS A 181 1.12 -11.29 -3.28
CA LYS A 181 0.99 -12.50 -4.08
C LYS A 181 1.91 -12.52 -5.31
N PRO A 182 2.87 -13.46 -5.37
CA PRO A 182 3.23 -14.40 -4.30
C PRO A 182 3.73 -13.64 -3.07
N ARG A 183 3.65 -14.25 -1.87
CA ARG A 183 4.15 -13.65 -0.62
C ARG A 183 5.59 -13.12 -0.76
N ARG A 184 6.39 -13.85 -1.55
CA ARG A 184 7.80 -13.57 -1.87
C ARG A 184 7.93 -13.16 -3.34
N THR A 185 7.67 -11.90 -3.63
CA THR A 185 7.71 -11.34 -5.00
C THR A 185 9.12 -11.30 -5.59
N ARG A 186 9.23 -11.06 -6.90
CA ARG A 186 10.54 -10.88 -7.55
C ARG A 186 11.26 -9.63 -7.07
N MET A 187 10.52 -8.58 -6.71
CA MET A 187 11.07 -7.35 -6.13
C MET A 187 11.71 -7.63 -4.77
N ILE A 188 11.00 -8.29 -3.86
CA ILE A 188 11.54 -8.64 -2.54
C ILE A 188 12.77 -9.54 -2.68
N LYS A 189 12.71 -10.57 -3.54
CA LYS A 189 13.84 -11.48 -3.78
C LYS A 189 15.09 -10.74 -4.28
N LEU A 190 14.92 -9.83 -5.24
CA LEU A 190 16.02 -9.01 -5.76
C LEU A 190 16.60 -8.09 -4.68
N ALA A 191 15.75 -7.46 -3.89
CA ALA A 191 16.17 -6.54 -2.85
C ALA A 191 16.99 -7.24 -1.75
N GLU A 192 16.55 -8.42 -1.30
CA GLU A 192 17.30 -9.24 -0.33
C GLU A 192 18.64 -9.73 -0.89
N GLN A 193 18.67 -10.18 -2.15
CA GLN A 193 19.91 -10.54 -2.83
C GLN A 193 20.92 -9.38 -2.84
N LEU A 194 20.41 -8.13 -2.87
CA LEU A 194 21.20 -6.90 -2.83
C LEU A 194 21.35 -6.32 -1.41
N GLY A 195 21.00 -7.07 -0.38
CA GLY A 195 21.22 -6.72 1.03
C GLY A 195 20.22 -5.73 1.63
N TRP A 196 19.02 -5.58 1.05
CA TRP A 196 17.97 -4.76 1.62
C TRP A 196 17.11 -5.55 2.61
N PRO A 197 16.81 -5.00 3.81
CA PRO A 197 15.74 -5.50 4.63
C PRO A 197 14.40 -5.24 3.94
N CYS A 198 13.53 -6.25 3.95
CA CYS A 198 12.25 -6.21 3.24
C CYS A 198 11.06 -6.44 4.18
N VAL A 199 9.94 -5.78 3.89
CA VAL A 199 8.64 -5.95 4.52
C VAL A 199 7.65 -6.46 3.46
N GLU A 200 6.95 -7.54 3.79
CA GLU A 200 6.00 -8.20 2.89
C GLU A 200 4.62 -7.53 2.93
N GLY A 201 3.88 -7.54 1.81
CA GLY A 201 2.54 -6.95 1.72
C GLY A 201 1.51 -7.57 2.66
N THR A 202 1.73 -8.81 3.10
CA THR A 202 0.92 -9.47 4.15
C THR A 202 0.94 -8.68 5.46
N HIS A 203 2.04 -8.00 5.79
CA HIS A 203 2.11 -7.14 6.98
C HIS A 203 1.20 -5.94 6.85
N VAL A 204 1.14 -5.34 5.67
CA VAL A 204 0.25 -4.21 5.41
C VAL A 204 -1.21 -4.64 5.57
N ILE A 205 -1.59 -5.82 5.05
CA ILE A 205 -2.94 -6.36 5.23
C ILE A 205 -3.24 -6.57 6.73
N GLY A 206 -2.31 -7.17 7.47
CA GLY A 206 -2.49 -7.42 8.91
C GLY A 206 -2.74 -6.14 9.69
N TYR A 207 -1.91 -5.11 9.49
CA TYR A 207 -2.07 -3.82 10.15
C TYR A 207 -3.32 -3.07 9.66
N GLN A 208 -3.61 -3.09 8.36
CA GLN A 208 -4.80 -2.44 7.81
C GLN A 208 -6.09 -3.03 8.41
N ILE A 209 -6.15 -4.35 8.58
CA ILE A 209 -7.32 -5.01 9.16
C ILE A 209 -7.49 -4.60 10.63
N GLU A 210 -6.40 -4.44 11.39
CA GLU A 210 -6.49 -3.94 12.76
C GLU A 210 -7.10 -2.53 12.81
N GLU A 211 -6.67 -1.62 11.93
CA GLU A 211 -7.25 -0.27 11.84
C GLU A 211 -8.73 -0.29 11.46
N GLN A 212 -9.14 -1.13 10.51
CA GLN A 212 -10.55 -1.30 10.14
C GLN A 212 -11.40 -1.74 11.35
N TRP A 213 -10.88 -2.68 12.16
CA TRP A 213 -11.59 -3.13 13.36
C TRP A 213 -11.63 -2.07 14.46
N LYS A 214 -10.63 -1.19 14.57
CA LYS A 214 -10.70 -0.05 15.51
C LYS A 214 -11.85 0.87 15.15
N LEU A 215 -12.05 1.12 13.85
CA LEU A 215 -13.16 1.93 13.35
C LEU A 215 -14.52 1.25 13.54
N TRP A 216 -14.62 -0.07 13.32
CA TRP A 216 -15.91 -0.78 13.42
C TRP A 216 -16.32 -1.12 14.86
N ALA A 217 -15.39 -1.62 15.68
CA ALA A 217 -15.68 -2.15 17.01
C ALA A 217 -15.12 -1.29 18.16
N GLY A 218 -14.33 -0.26 17.85
CA GLY A 218 -13.67 0.59 18.84
C GLY A 218 -12.40 -0.04 19.43
N GLU A 219 -11.48 0.81 19.88
CA GLU A 219 -10.17 0.40 20.39
C GLU A 219 -10.25 -0.58 21.56
N ALA A 220 -11.20 -0.39 22.47
CA ALA A 220 -11.34 -1.22 23.67
C ALA A 220 -11.65 -2.69 23.36
N LEU A 221 -12.34 -2.96 22.25
CA LEU A 221 -12.56 -4.34 21.78
C LEU A 221 -11.35 -4.87 21.02
N VAL A 222 -10.72 -4.06 20.17
CA VAL A 222 -9.53 -4.48 19.41
C VAL A 222 -8.34 -4.84 20.31
N GLN A 223 -8.23 -4.25 21.50
CA GLN A 223 -7.22 -4.66 22.50
C GLN A 223 -7.39 -6.12 22.96
N LYS A 224 -8.59 -6.69 22.87
CA LYS A 224 -8.90 -8.08 23.25
C LYS A 224 -8.80 -9.06 22.10
N LEU A 225 -8.42 -8.58 20.91
CA LEU A 225 -8.23 -9.38 19.72
C LEU A 225 -7.19 -10.47 19.95
N ASP A 226 -7.51 -11.70 19.57
CA ASP A 226 -6.50 -12.73 19.33
C ASP A 226 -5.69 -12.39 18.06
N ARG A 227 -4.63 -11.59 18.26
CA ARG A 227 -3.76 -11.07 17.19
C ARG A 227 -2.96 -12.17 16.52
N GLU A 228 -2.40 -13.09 17.31
CA GLU A 228 -1.57 -14.19 16.80
C GLU A 228 -2.41 -15.11 15.92
N GLY A 229 -3.58 -15.55 16.40
CA GLY A 229 -4.46 -16.39 15.61
C GLY A 229 -4.99 -15.69 14.35
N ALA A 230 -5.26 -14.39 14.40
CA ALA A 230 -5.66 -13.63 13.22
C ALA A 230 -4.54 -13.56 12.16
N TRP A 231 -3.30 -13.39 12.60
CA TRP A 231 -2.10 -13.39 11.77
C TRP A 231 -1.82 -14.76 11.15
N ASP A 232 -1.95 -15.84 11.92
CA ASP A 232 -1.79 -17.21 11.42
C ASP A 232 -2.79 -17.51 10.31
N VAL A 233 -4.05 -17.10 10.49
CA VAL A 233 -5.09 -17.24 9.46
C VAL A 233 -4.73 -16.44 8.20
N LEU A 234 -4.16 -15.25 8.33
CA LEU A 234 -3.74 -14.43 7.20
C LEU A 234 -2.57 -15.07 6.43
N LEU A 235 -1.52 -15.47 7.14
CA LEU A 235 -0.32 -16.06 6.55
C LEU A 235 -0.64 -17.38 5.85
N LYS A 236 -1.42 -18.25 6.51
CA LYS A 236 -1.89 -19.50 5.90
C LYS A 236 -2.67 -19.25 4.62
N ALA A 237 -3.59 -18.27 4.63
CA ALA A 237 -4.35 -17.93 3.43
C ALA A 237 -3.47 -17.34 2.32
N ALA A 238 -2.45 -16.55 2.65
CA ALA A 238 -1.51 -16.00 1.68
C ALA A 238 -0.63 -17.09 1.02
N GLU A 239 -0.31 -18.16 1.75
CA GLU A 239 0.45 -19.30 1.25
C GLU A 239 -0.41 -20.26 0.41
N GLU A 240 -1.65 -20.52 0.82
CA GLU A 240 -2.54 -21.49 0.19
C GLU A 240 -3.34 -20.91 -1.00
N SER A 241 -3.50 -19.59 -1.07
CA SER A 241 -4.35 -18.97 -2.10
C SER A 241 -3.82 -19.21 -3.52
N THR A 242 -4.68 -19.72 -4.40
CA THR A 242 -4.42 -19.89 -5.84
C THR A 242 -4.87 -18.70 -6.71
N GLY A 243 -5.77 -17.83 -6.22
CA GLY A 243 -6.26 -16.67 -6.97
C GLY A 243 -5.27 -15.50 -7.07
N ILE A 244 -4.97 -15.01 -8.29
CA ILE A 244 -4.15 -13.81 -8.53
C ILE A 244 -4.88 -12.60 -7.91
N ASN A 245 -4.21 -11.78 -7.11
CA ASN A 245 -4.83 -10.57 -6.56
C ASN A 245 -4.14 -9.30 -7.06
N PHE A 246 -4.95 -8.37 -7.57
CA PHE A 246 -4.94 -6.92 -7.34
C PHE A 246 -6.39 -6.47 -7.15
#